data_AF-A0A101GRJ9-F1
#
_entry.id   AF-A0A101GRJ9-F1
#
_cell.length_a   1.000
_cell.length_b   1.000
_cell.length_c   1.000
_cell.angle_alpha   90.00
_cell.angle_beta   90.00
_cell.angle_gamma   90.00
#
_symmetry.space_group_name_H-M   'P 1'
#
loop_
_entity.id
_entity.type
_entity.pdbx_description
1 polymer ?
#
loop_
_entity_poly.entity_id
_entity_poly.type
_entity_poly.pdbx_seq_one_letter_code
_entity_poly.pdbx_strand_id
1 'polypeptide(L)'
;DIPIAGRKGGSAFIPGLKTGDFPLRPLHPRKLKDLAGFSRIILLYHFHRSEGYALEVVPFLDKTPHGVFATRAPRRPNALGLSILKLVAVDGATLTIEDVDILDGTPVVDIKPYVPAFDAYPDERSGWLAAAGEDPRTVRSDGRFC
;
A
#
# COMPACT_ATOMS: atom_id res chain seq x y z
N ASP A 1 14.75 13.21 0.58
CA ASP A 1 13.61 13.16 -0.34
C ASP A 1 13.60 11.86 -1.11
N ILE A 2 12.78 10.90 -0.70
CA ILE A 2 12.65 9.61 -1.38
C ILE A 2 11.37 9.70 -2.24
N PRO A 3 11.45 9.46 -3.56
CA PRO A 3 10.28 9.62 -4.43
C PRO A 3 9.24 8.54 -4.10
N ILE A 4 8.12 8.98 -3.53
CA ILE A 4 6.88 8.18 -3.48
C ILE A 4 6.34 8.15 -4.92
N ALA A 5 6.06 6.97 -5.46
CA ALA A 5 5.43 6.82 -6.77
C ALA A 5 4.12 7.62 -6.78
N GLY A 6 4.07 8.70 -7.58
CA GLY A 6 2.95 9.61 -7.55
C GLY A 6 1.70 9.01 -8.21
N ARG A 7 0.55 9.11 -7.52
CA ARG A 7 -0.79 9.01 -8.14
C ARG A 7 -0.93 10.04 -9.28
N LYS A 8 -0.60 9.68 -10.50
CA LYS A 8 -1.18 10.24 -11.73
C LYS A 8 -1.55 9.04 -12.58
N GLY A 9 -2.69 9.11 -13.28
CA GLY A 9 -3.15 8.07 -14.20
C GLY A 9 -2.15 7.85 -15.33
N GLY A 10 -1.13 7.05 -15.05
CA GLY A 10 -0.05 6.70 -15.94
C GLY A 10 0.24 5.23 -15.76
N SER A 11 0.26 4.51 -16.88
CA SER A 11 1.05 3.28 -16.97
C SER A 11 2.50 3.69 -16.70
N ALA A 12 3.09 3.13 -15.65
CA ALA A 12 4.52 3.28 -15.41
C ALA A 12 5.28 2.28 -16.30
N PHE A 13 6.15 2.80 -17.16
CA PHE A 13 7.26 2.05 -17.75
C PHE A 13 8.54 2.75 -17.28
N ILE A 14 9.36 2.08 -16.48
CA ILE A 14 10.59 2.66 -15.90
C ILE A 14 11.79 1.80 -16.31
N PRO A 15 12.82 2.37 -16.98
CA PRO A 15 14.01 1.63 -17.37
C PRO A 15 14.86 1.28 -16.14
N GLY A 16 15.30 0.03 -16.04
CA GLY A 16 16.05 -0.47 -14.87
C GLY A 16 15.18 -0.83 -13.66
N LEU A 17 13.87 -0.58 -13.75
CA LEU A 17 12.86 -0.93 -12.76
C LEU A 17 11.51 -1.14 -13.47
N LYS A 18 11.35 -2.18 -14.29
CA LYS A 18 10.04 -2.41 -14.91
C LYS A 18 9.05 -2.77 -13.82
N THR A 19 8.03 -1.93 -13.59
CA THR A 19 6.80 -2.26 -12.81
C THR A 19 7.09 -3.23 -11.68
N GLY A 20 7.92 -2.79 -10.73
CA GLY A 20 8.45 -3.54 -9.59
C GLY A 20 8.51 -5.05 -9.80
N ASP A 21 9.60 -5.57 -10.36
CA ASP A 21 9.91 -7.00 -10.22
C ASP A 21 9.88 -7.34 -8.73
N PHE A 22 8.83 -8.03 -8.30
CA PHE A 22 8.64 -8.52 -6.94
C PHE A 22 9.66 -9.65 -6.71
N PRO A 23 10.75 -9.46 -5.92
CA PRO A 23 11.54 -10.59 -5.48
C PRO A 23 10.92 -11.08 -4.17
N LEU A 24 9.65 -11.47 -4.21
CA LEU A 24 9.24 -12.61 -3.41
C LEU A 24 10.12 -13.74 -3.95
N ARG A 25 11.15 -14.16 -3.20
CA ARG A 25 12.10 -15.24 -3.58
C ARG A 25 11.40 -16.25 -4.48
N PRO A 26 11.91 -16.44 -5.71
CA PRO A 26 11.11 -16.41 -6.93
C PRO A 26 9.73 -17.02 -6.72
N LEU A 27 8.68 -16.18 -6.79
CA LEU A 27 7.31 -16.66 -6.87
C LEU A 27 7.24 -17.63 -8.04
N HIS A 28 7.12 -18.92 -7.71
CA HIS A 28 6.82 -19.91 -8.71
C HIS A 28 5.54 -19.47 -9.45
N PRO A 29 5.53 -19.30 -10.79
CA PRO A 29 4.40 -18.72 -11.53
C PRO A 29 3.03 -19.36 -11.20
N ARG A 30 3.03 -20.66 -10.89
CA ARG A 30 1.84 -21.40 -10.39
C ARG A 30 1.16 -20.76 -9.17
N LYS A 31 1.87 -19.99 -8.33
CA LYS A 31 1.29 -19.26 -7.19
C LYS A 31 0.41 -18.08 -7.63
N LEU A 32 0.61 -17.57 -8.85
CA LEU A 32 -0.18 -16.49 -9.43
C LEU A 32 -1.28 -17.00 -10.37
N LYS A 33 -1.47 -18.32 -10.44
CA LYS A 33 -2.54 -18.93 -11.22
C LYS A 33 -3.88 -18.32 -10.81
N ASP A 34 -4.71 -17.99 -11.81
CA ASP A 34 -6.06 -17.42 -11.68
C ASP A 34 -6.12 -15.99 -11.11
N LEU A 35 -4.99 -15.39 -10.71
CA LEU A 35 -4.95 -14.04 -10.15
C LEU A 35 -5.42 -12.96 -11.15
N ALA A 36 -5.22 -13.19 -12.44
CA ALA A 36 -5.69 -12.31 -13.51
C ALA A 36 -7.22 -12.16 -13.56
N GLY A 37 -7.98 -13.05 -12.89
CA GLY A 37 -9.43 -12.93 -12.76
C GLY A 37 -9.90 -11.82 -11.80
N PHE A 38 -8.99 -11.19 -11.05
CA PHE A 38 -9.31 -10.14 -10.08
C PHE A 38 -8.88 -8.76 -10.60
N SER A 39 -9.73 -7.74 -10.41
CA SER A 39 -9.40 -6.36 -10.77
C SER A 39 -8.51 -5.66 -9.75
N ARG A 40 -8.49 -6.15 -8.51
CA ARG A 40 -7.73 -5.59 -7.39
C ARG A 40 -7.10 -6.69 -6.55
N ILE A 41 -5.97 -6.36 -5.94
CA ILE A 41 -5.26 -7.22 -4.98
C ILE A 41 -4.99 -6.44 -3.70
N ILE A 42 -4.92 -7.17 -2.59
CA ILE A 42 -4.37 -6.71 -1.32
C ILE A 42 -2.90 -7.12 -1.29
N LEU A 43 -2.03 -6.14 -1.10
CA LEU A 43 -0.59 -6.34 -0.98
C LEU A 43 -0.15 -6.13 0.46
N LEU A 44 0.47 -7.14 1.06
CA LEU A 44 1.16 -7.01 2.36
C LEU A 44 2.65 -6.89 2.12
N TYR A 45 3.29 -5.91 2.76
CA TYR A 45 4.70 -5.61 2.54
C TYR A 45 5.35 -5.08 3.81
N HIS A 46 6.68 -5.11 3.85
CA HIS A 46 7.45 -4.62 4.98
C HIS A 46 7.92 -3.18 4.73
N PHE A 47 7.65 -2.26 5.66
CA PHE A 47 8.24 -0.92 5.68
C PHE A 47 9.73 -1.01 6.02
N HIS A 48 10.52 -1.52 5.09
CA HIS A 48 11.95 -1.80 5.23
C HIS A 48 12.83 -0.59 5.57
N ARG A 49 12.30 0.64 5.43
CA ARG A 49 12.97 1.88 5.84
C ARG A 49 12.41 2.47 7.13
N SER A 50 11.42 1.83 7.76
CA SER A 50 10.89 2.26 9.04
C SER A 50 11.77 1.70 10.16
N GLU A 51 12.29 2.58 11.01
CA GLU A 51 13.12 2.20 12.15
C GLU A 51 12.35 2.38 13.48
N GLY A 52 12.43 1.34 14.33
CA GLY A 52 11.74 1.30 15.61
C GLY A 52 10.21 1.41 15.48
N TYR A 53 9.56 1.84 16.56
CA TYR A 53 8.13 2.11 16.59
C TYR A 53 7.83 3.34 17.46
N ALA A 54 6.66 3.94 17.23
CA ALA A 54 6.10 4.99 18.07
C ALA A 54 4.83 4.49 18.77
N LEU A 55 4.54 5.03 19.97
CA LEU A 55 3.28 4.78 20.66
C LEU A 55 2.13 5.59 20.06
N GLU A 56 2.43 6.83 19.68
CA GLU A 56 1.51 7.79 19.05
C GLU A 56 2.20 8.47 17.87
N VAL A 57 1.41 8.93 16.91
CA VAL A 57 1.86 9.67 15.72
C VAL A 57 0.89 10.81 15.42
N VAL A 58 1.34 11.83 14.70
CA VAL A 58 0.45 12.87 14.14
C VAL A 58 0.26 12.59 12.64
N PRO A 59 -0.86 11.99 12.22
CA PRO A 59 -1.13 11.69 10.81
C PRO A 59 -1.19 12.98 9.99
N PHE A 60 -0.81 12.93 8.71
CA PHE A 60 -0.85 14.10 7.84
C PHE A 60 -2.27 14.65 7.60
N LEU A 61 -3.29 13.79 7.74
CA LEU A 61 -4.72 14.13 7.61
C LEU A 61 -5.32 14.83 8.84
N ASP A 62 -4.54 14.98 9.91
CA ASP A 62 -4.96 15.64 11.14
C ASP A 62 -3.78 16.42 11.74
N LYS A 63 -4.02 17.14 12.83
CA LYS A 63 -3.03 17.86 13.62
C LYS A 63 -2.90 17.30 15.03
N THR A 64 -3.81 16.41 15.43
CA THR A 64 -3.83 15.79 16.76
C THR A 64 -3.03 14.49 16.78
N PRO A 65 -2.29 14.17 17.86
CA PRO A 65 -1.68 12.86 18.05
C PRO A 65 -2.74 11.76 18.21
N HIS A 66 -2.48 10.60 17.62
CA HIS A 66 -3.29 9.40 17.73
C HIS A 66 -2.41 8.19 18.03
N GLY A 67 -2.92 7.26 18.85
CA GLY A 67 -2.25 5.98 19.09
C GLY A 67 -1.93 5.27 17.77
N VAL A 68 -0.72 4.71 17.64
CA VAL A 68 -0.20 4.20 16.36
C VAL A 68 -1.13 3.17 15.72
N PHE A 69 -1.82 2.35 16.52
CA PHE A 69 -2.76 1.35 16.04
C PHE A 69 -4.09 1.92 15.52
N ALA A 70 -4.45 3.13 15.92
CA ALA A 70 -5.59 3.89 15.38
C ALA A 70 -5.24 4.65 14.09
N THR A 71 -4.04 4.43 13.54
CA THR A 71 -3.56 5.06 12.30
C THR A 71 -3.05 4.01 11.32
N ARG A 72 -2.55 4.46 10.16
CA ARG A 72 -1.83 3.65 9.17
C ARG A 72 -0.36 4.07 9.02
N ALA A 73 0.22 4.74 10.01
CA ALA A 73 1.62 5.16 9.97
C ALA A 73 2.58 3.95 9.94
N PRO A 74 3.78 4.08 9.34
CA PRO A 74 4.73 2.98 9.14
C PRO A 74 5.48 2.58 10.41
N ARG A 75 5.69 3.50 11.36
CA ARG A 75 6.46 3.30 12.61
C ARG A 75 5.69 2.49 13.67
N ARG A 76 5.31 1.26 13.32
CA ARG A 76 4.53 0.33 14.16
C ARG A 76 5.44 -0.79 14.71
N PRO A 77 5.05 -1.46 15.81
CA PRO A 77 5.81 -2.59 16.35
C PRO A 77 6.11 -3.71 15.33
N ASN A 78 5.15 -4.00 14.44
CA ASN A 78 5.36 -4.80 13.25
C ASN A 78 5.22 -3.87 12.05
N ALA A 79 6.34 -3.58 11.38
CA ALA A 79 6.44 -2.64 10.28
C ALA A 79 5.83 -3.21 8.98
N LEU A 80 4.57 -3.61 9.03
CA LEU A 80 3.81 -4.16 7.92
C LEU A 80 2.84 -3.11 7.36
N GLY A 81 2.90 -2.92 6.05
CA GLY A 81 1.97 -2.12 5.28
C GLY A 81 0.96 -2.98 4.53
N LEU A 82 -0.15 -2.34 4.15
CA LEU A 82 -1.23 -2.93 3.38
C LEU A 82 -1.70 -1.93 2.34
N SER A 83 -1.70 -2.34 1.07
CA SER A 83 -2.24 -1.55 -0.04
C SER A 83 -3.30 -2.34 -0.79
N ILE A 84 -4.37 -1.67 -1.20
CA ILE A 84 -5.33 -2.21 -2.17
C ILE A 84 -4.99 -1.60 -3.53
N LEU A 85 -4.50 -2.42 -4.43
CA LEU A 85 -3.93 -1.99 -5.71
C LEU A 85 -4.79 -2.51 -6.86
N LYS A 86 -4.84 -1.75 -7.95
CA LYS A 86 -5.48 -2.22 -9.17
C LYS A 86 -4.52 -3.16 -9.91
N LEU A 87 -4.99 -4.36 -10.23
CA LEU A 87 -4.24 -5.35 -11.02
C LEU A 87 -4.56 -5.12 -12.50
N VAL A 88 -3.52 -4.84 -13.29
CA VAL A 88 -3.64 -4.56 -14.73
C VAL A 88 -3.31 -5.80 -15.56
N ALA A 89 -2.26 -6.53 -15.19
CA ALA A 89 -1.83 -7.73 -15.90
C ALA A 89 -1.03 -8.68 -15.00
N VAL A 90 -1.04 -9.97 -15.35
CA VAL A 90 -0.20 -11.03 -14.79
C VAL A 90 0.57 -11.66 -15.94
N ASP A 91 1.90 -11.60 -15.90
CA ASP A 91 2.78 -12.20 -16.92
C ASP A 91 3.86 -13.05 -16.24
N GLY A 92 3.72 -14.37 -16.30
CA GLY A 92 4.61 -15.30 -15.62
C GLY A 92 4.65 -15.08 -14.10
N ALA A 93 5.75 -14.51 -13.61
CA ALA A 93 5.95 -14.16 -12.19
C ALA A 93 5.83 -12.64 -11.92
N THR A 94 5.47 -11.84 -12.92
CA THR A 94 5.43 -10.38 -12.87
C THR A 94 3.98 -9.87 -12.84
N LEU A 95 3.73 -8.85 -12.02
CA LEU A 95 2.43 -8.19 -11.89
C LEU A 95 2.54 -6.74 -12.37
N THR A 96 1.63 -6.31 -13.25
CA THR A 96 1.46 -4.88 -13.57
C THR A 96 0.35 -4.32 -12.70
N ILE A 97 0.64 -3.27 -11.93
CA ILE A 97 -0.24 -2.70 -10.92
C ILE A 97 -0.33 -1.18 -11.01
N GLU A 98 -1.48 -0.64 -10.58
CA GLU A 98 -1.77 0.79 -10.44
C GLU A 98 -2.19 1.11 -8.99
N ASP A 99 -2.35 2.40 -8.68
CA ASP A 99 -2.69 2.92 -7.34
C ASP A 99 -1.60 2.70 -6.27
N VAL A 100 -0.33 2.59 -6.68
CA VAL A 100 0.82 2.29 -5.81
C VAL A 100 1.17 3.44 -4.88
N ASP A 101 1.33 3.15 -3.60
CA ASP A 101 1.69 4.09 -2.51
C ASP A 101 2.90 3.62 -1.69
N ILE A 102 3.70 2.71 -2.23
CA ILE A 102 4.90 2.13 -1.59
C ILE A 102 6.19 2.61 -2.26
N LEU A 103 7.30 2.50 -1.51
CA LEU A 103 8.63 2.80 -2.03
C LEU A 103 9.12 1.72 -2.97
N ASP A 104 9.96 2.11 -3.92
CA ASP A 104 10.69 1.13 -4.72
C ASP A 104 11.59 0.24 -3.84
N GLY A 105 11.71 -1.03 -4.22
CA GLY A 105 12.45 -2.06 -3.48
C GLY A 105 11.76 -2.53 -2.20
N THR A 106 10.52 -2.11 -1.93
CA THR A 106 9.78 -2.54 -0.74
C THR A 106 9.56 -4.06 -0.74
N PRO A 107 10.08 -4.81 0.26
CA PRO A 107 9.90 -6.25 0.34
C PRO A 107 8.44 -6.62 0.54
N VAL A 108 7.94 -7.51 -0.29
CA VAL A 108 6.57 -7.99 -0.22
C VAL A 108 6.51 -9.25 0.61
N VAL A 109 5.47 -9.34 1.43
CA VAL A 109 5.23 -10.42 2.37
C VAL A 109 4.15 -11.35 1.84
N ASP A 110 3.07 -10.81 1.28
CA ASP A 110 1.93 -11.61 0.79
C ASP A 110 1.09 -10.86 -0.26
N ILE A 111 0.31 -11.63 -1.04
CA ILE A 111 -0.65 -11.14 -2.04
C ILE A 111 -1.97 -11.89 -1.86
N LYS A 112 -3.08 -11.15 -1.77
CA LYS A 112 -4.43 -11.73 -1.71
C LYS A 112 -5.34 -11.08 -2.76
N PRO A 113 -6.33 -11.79 -3.30
CA PRO A 113 -7.37 -11.15 -4.09
C PRO A 113 -8.17 -10.18 -3.22
N TYR A 114 -8.55 -9.04 -3.77
CA TYR A 114 -9.56 -8.17 -3.15
C TYR A 114 -10.94 -8.61 -3.62
N VAL A 115 -11.84 -8.92 -2.69
CA VAL A 115 -13.20 -9.36 -2.95
C VAL A 115 -14.15 -8.39 -2.23
N PRO A 116 -14.92 -7.54 -2.96
CA PRO A 116 -15.78 -6.54 -2.34
C PRO A 116 -16.73 -7.11 -1.27
N ALA A 117 -17.26 -8.31 -1.48
CA ALA A 117 -18.16 -8.96 -0.53
C ALA A 117 -17.50 -9.31 0.82
N PHE A 118 -16.16 -9.38 0.89
CA PHE A 118 -15.40 -9.69 2.12
C PHE A 118 -14.66 -8.47 2.66
N ASP A 119 -14.27 -7.54 1.78
CA ASP A 119 -13.32 -6.48 2.09
C ASP A 119 -13.93 -5.07 2.10
N ALA A 120 -15.17 -4.89 1.61
CA ALA A 120 -15.84 -3.59 1.54
C ALA A 120 -17.07 -3.54 2.46
N TYR A 121 -17.00 -2.68 3.48
CA TYR A 121 -18.10 -2.41 4.41
C TYR A 121 -18.41 -0.91 4.38
N PRO A 122 -19.36 -0.45 3.53
CA PRO A 122 -19.56 0.97 3.24
C PRO A 122 -20.09 1.78 4.43
N ASP A 123 -20.78 1.15 5.38
CA ASP A 123 -21.48 1.83 6.48
C ASP A 123 -20.70 1.75 7.82
N GLU A 124 -19.39 1.51 7.77
CA GLU A 124 -18.56 1.35 8.96
C GLU A 124 -18.05 2.67 9.56
N ARG A 125 -17.75 2.63 10.86
CA ARG A 125 -17.20 3.78 11.59
C ARG A 125 -15.70 3.92 11.32
N SER A 126 -15.27 5.12 10.89
CA SER A 126 -13.86 5.42 10.58
C SER A 126 -13.14 6.25 11.66
N GLY A 127 -13.73 6.42 12.85
CA GLY A 127 -13.12 7.11 13.98
C GLY A 127 -12.77 8.58 13.68
N TRP A 128 -11.60 9.04 14.16
CA TRP A 128 -11.13 10.42 13.97
C TRP A 128 -11.01 10.82 12.48
N LEU A 129 -10.79 9.85 11.59
CA LEU A 129 -10.68 10.11 10.15
C LEU A 129 -12.01 10.58 9.54
N ALA A 130 -13.15 10.20 10.11
CA ALA A 130 -14.46 10.71 9.66
C ALA A 130 -14.66 12.21 9.97
N ALA A 131 -13.95 12.73 10.97
CA ALA A 131 -13.95 14.14 11.33
C ALA A 131 -12.82 14.94 10.66
N ALA A 132 -11.86 14.25 10.03
CA ALA A 132 -10.82 14.92 9.25
C ALA A 132 -11.49 15.64 8.07
N GLY A 133 -11.36 16.97 8.01
CA GLY A 133 -12.04 17.80 7.02
C GLY A 133 -11.51 17.66 5.59
N GLU A 134 -10.58 16.75 5.34
CA GLU A 134 -9.98 16.53 4.03
C GLU A 134 -10.28 15.12 3.51
N ASP A 135 -10.55 15.00 2.21
CA ASP A 135 -10.77 13.70 1.57
C ASP A 135 -9.44 12.92 1.49
N PRO A 136 -9.30 11.78 2.19
CA PRO A 136 -8.05 11.01 2.19
C PRO A 136 -7.64 10.50 0.81
N ARG A 137 -8.53 10.54 -0.19
CA ARG A 137 -8.22 10.16 -1.58
C ARG A 137 -7.47 11.25 -2.33
N THR A 138 -7.56 12.51 -1.89
CA THR A 138 -7.01 13.67 -2.60
C THR A 138 -5.75 14.23 -1.94
N VAL A 139 -5.51 13.91 -0.67
CA VAL A 139 -4.38 14.44 0.11
C VAL A 139 -3.17 13.52 0.00
N ARG A 140 -1.98 14.12 -0.08
CA ARG A 140 -0.69 13.41 -0.10
C ARG A 140 0.01 13.55 1.23
N SER A 141 0.85 12.55 1.56
CA SER A 141 1.82 12.67 2.65
C SER A 141 2.63 13.96 2.50
N ASP A 142 2.80 14.67 3.59
CA ASP A 142 3.59 15.90 3.69
C ASP A 142 4.98 15.68 4.32
N GLY A 143 5.45 14.43 4.33
CA GLY A 143 6.77 14.08 4.83
C GLY A 143 6.81 13.68 6.31
N ARG A 144 5.69 13.79 7.05
CA ARG A 144 5.58 13.29 8.45
C ARG A 144 5.66 11.76 8.61
N PHE A 145 5.93 11.03 7.54
CA PHE A 145 6.14 9.58 7.56
C PHE A 145 7.61 9.16 7.79
N CYS A 146 8.54 10.11 8.04
CA CYS A 146 9.92 9.82 8.43
C CYS A 146 10.10 9.49 9.92
#